data_AF-A0A383DSK7-F1
#
_entry.id   AF-A0A383DSK7-F1
#
_cell.length_a   1.000
_cell.length_b   1.000
_cell.length_c   1.000
_cell.angle_alpha   90.00
_cell.angle_beta   90.00
_cell.angle_gamma   90.00
#
_symmetry.space_group_name_H-M   'P 1'
#
loop_
_entity.id
_entity.type
_entity.pdbx_description
1 polymer ?
#
loop_
_entity_poly.entity_id
_entity_poly.type
_entity_poly.pdbx_seq_one_letter_code
_entity_poly.pdbx_strand_id
1 'polypeptide(L)' 'MSHLTTVIPVYNGERFLEATLESVARQDRRPDRVIIQDNCSTDDTPRIAQAFAREG' A
#
# COMPACT_ATOMS: atom_id res chain seq x y z
N MET A 1 22.42 -1.89 10.03
CA MET A 1 21.10 -2.52 9.78
C MET A 1 20.70 -2.21 8.34
N SER A 2 20.08 -3.14 7.63
CA SER A 2 19.53 -2.90 6.29
C SER A 2 18.19 -2.14 6.39
N HIS A 3 17.98 -1.21 5.47
CA HIS A 3 16.72 -0.49 5.31
C HIS A 3 15.85 -1.25 4.31
N LEU A 4 14.58 -1.50 4.65
CA LEU A 4 13.63 -2.24 3.83
C LEU A 4 12.52 -1.29 3.35
N THR A 5 12.42 -1.14 2.03
CA THR A 5 11.33 -0.38 1.39
C THR A 5 10.47 -1.31 0.56
N THR A 6 9.16 -1.29 0.76
CA THR A 6 8.19 -2.02 -0.05
C THR A 6 7.50 -1.06 -1.01
N VAL A 7 7.53 -1.36 -2.31
CA VAL A 7 6.86 -0.56 -3.35
C VAL A 7 5.70 -1.38 -3.92
N ILE A 8 4.52 -0.78 -3.97
CA ILE A 8 3.27 -1.39 -4.43
C ILE A 8 2.75 -0.59 -5.63
N PRO A 9 3.12 -0.96 -6.86
CA PRO A 9 2.47 -0.43 -8.05
C PRO A 9 1.04 -0.98 -8.14
N VAL A 10 0.06 -0.11 -8.39
CA VAL A 10 -1.34 -0.50 -8.46
C VAL A 10 -2.06 0.26 -9.58
N TYR A 11 -2.94 -0.46 -10.29
CA TYR A 11 -3.87 0.08 -11.27
C TYR A 11 -5.18 -0.68 -11.16
N ASN A 12 -6.27 0.03 -10.88
CA ASN A 12 -7.60 -0.54 -10.68
C ASN A 12 -7.63 -1.75 -9.71
N GLY A 13 -7.03 -1.55 -8.54
CA GLY A 13 -6.81 -2.55 -7.51
C GLY A 13 -7.78 -2.48 -6.33
N GLU A 14 -8.94 -1.81 -6.44
CA GLU A 14 -9.85 -1.54 -5.31
C GLU A 14 -10.23 -2.79 -4.51
N ARG A 15 -10.29 -3.95 -5.18
CA ARG A 15 -10.67 -5.24 -4.57
C ARG A 15 -9.58 -5.87 -3.71
N PHE A 16 -8.33 -5.43 -3.85
CA PHE A 16 -7.16 -6.13 -3.28
C PHE A 16 -6.22 -5.22 -2.50
N LEU A 17 -6.26 -3.90 -2.75
CA LEU A 17 -5.28 -2.98 -2.18
C LEU A 17 -5.35 -2.96 -0.65
N GLU A 18 -6.54 -2.91 -0.06
CA GLU A 18 -6.71 -2.88 1.40
C GLU A 18 -6.11 -4.13 2.07
N ALA A 19 -6.50 -5.32 1.63
CA ALA A 19 -5.96 -6.58 2.16
C ALA A 19 -4.43 -6.70 1.98
N THR A 20 -3.91 -6.15 0.87
CA THR A 20 -2.46 -6.11 0.60
C THR A 20 -1.74 -5.23 1.62
N LEU A 21 -2.27 -4.03 1.86
CA LEU A 21 -1.69 -3.06 2.79
C LEU A 21 -1.76 -3.56 4.24
N GLU A 22 -2.88 -4.16 4.64
CA GLU A 22 -3.03 -4.83 5.95
C GLU A 22 -2.05 -5.99 6.13
N SER A 23 -1.78 -6.76 5.08
CA SER A 23 -0.79 -7.84 5.11
C SER A 23 0.62 -7.31 5.33
N VAL A 24 0.99 -6.22 4.64
CA VAL A 24 2.29 -5.56 4.79
C VAL A 24 2.45 -4.96 6.19
N ALA A 25 1.41 -4.35 6.76
CA ALA A 25 1.45 -3.79 8.11
C ALA A 25 1.62 -4.86 9.21
N ARG A 26 1.19 -6.10 8.96
CA ARG A 26 1.25 -7.22 9.90
C ARG A 26 2.50 -8.09 9.80
N GLN A 27 3.46 -7.74 8.94
CA GLN A 27 4.71 -8.51 8.83
C GLN A 27 5.52 -8.50 10.14
N ASP A 28 6.16 -9.62 10.47
CA ASP A 28 7.09 -9.72 11.62
C ASP A 28 8.28 -8.76 11.44
N ARG A 29 8.81 -8.69 10.21
CA ARG A 29 9.73 -7.65 9.77
C ARG A 29 8.98 -6.61 8.94
N ARG A 30 8.45 -5.59 9.61
CA ARG A 30 7.78 -4.46 8.94
C ARG A 30 8.78 -3.69 8.06
N PRO A 31 8.38 -3.21 6.88
CA PRO A 31 9.21 -2.30 6.10
C PRO A 31 9.36 -0.97 6.84
N ASP A 32 10.52 -0.35 6.70
CA ASP A 32 10.79 1.00 7.22
C ASP A 32 10.01 2.06 6.41
N ARG A 33 9.67 1.73 5.15
CA ARG A 33 8.89 2.58 4.25
C ARG A 33 8.01 1.76 3.31
N VAL A 34 6.78 2.20 3.12
CA VAL A 34 5.89 1.72 2.06
C VAL A 34 5.64 2.84 1.05
N ILE A 35 5.69 2.52 -0.24
CA ILE A 35 5.38 3.44 -1.33
C ILE A 35 4.26 2.81 -2.15
N ILE A 36 3.09 3.45 -2.17
CA ILE A 36 1.98 3.07 -3.06
C ILE A 36 2.09 3.93 -4.32
N GLN A 37 2.26 3.29 -5.47
CA GLN A 37 2.33 3.96 -6.76
C GLN A 37 1.05 3.68 -7.54
N ASP A 38 0.08 4.57 -7.40
CA ASP A 38 -1.14 4.53 -8.21
C ASP A 38 -0.84 4.95 -9.66
N ASN A 39 -1.22 4.12 -10.62
CA ASN A 39 -1.00 4.35 -12.05
C ASN A 39 -2.25 4.95 -12.72
N CYS A 40 -2.74 6.06 -12.19
CA CYS A 40 -3.95 6.75 -12.69
C CYS A 40 -5.18 5.83 -12.69
N SER A 41 -5.44 5.15 -11.58
CA SER A 41 -6.62 4.28 -11.47
C SER A 41 -7.91 5.07 -11.67
N THR A 42 -8.91 4.41 -12.24
CA THR A 42 -10.24 4.96 -12.52
C THR A 42 -11.32 4.42 -11.58
N ASP A 43 -10.92 3.59 -10.61
CA ASP A 43 -11.75 3.00 -9.58
C ASP A 43 -11.42 3.60 -8.19
N ASP A 44 -11.87 2.95 -7.10
CA ASP A 44 -11.65 3.46 -5.74
C ASP A 44 -10.22 3.29 -5.19
N THR A 45 -9.28 2.77 -5.99
CA THR A 45 -7.86 2.57 -5.60
C THR A 45 -7.22 3.80 -4.95
N PRO A 46 -7.32 5.03 -5.51
CA PRO A 46 -6.67 6.20 -4.92
C PRO A 46 -7.26 6.56 -3.55
N ARG A 47 -8.57 6.36 -3.38
CA ARG A 47 -9.26 6.59 -2.11
C ARG A 47 -8.77 5.61 -1.04
N ILE A 48 -8.65 4.33 -1.39
CA ILE A 48 -8.14 3.28 -0.48
C ILE A 48 -6.68 3.57 -0.09
N ALA A 49 -5.82 3.91 -1.07
CA ALA A 49 -4.42 4.26 -0.82
C ALA A 49 -4.28 5.45 0.14
N GLN A 50 -5.08 6.50 -0.05
CA GLN A 50 -5.06 7.70 0.79
C GLN A 50 -5.59 7.45 2.19
N ALA A 51 -6.63 6.61 2.34
CA ALA A 51 -7.17 6.25 3.64
C ALA A 51 -6.10 5.54 4.49
N PHE A 52 -5.47 4.51 3.93
CA PHE A 52 -4.43 3.75 4.61
C PHE A 52 -3.22 4.60 5.01
N ALA A 53 -2.80 5.52 4.14
CA ALA A 53 -1.67 6.43 4.42
C ALA A 53 -1.92 7.41 5.57
N ARG A 54 -3.17 7.58 6.04
CA ARG A 54 -3.52 8.44 7.19
C ARG A 54 -3.63 7.67 8.50
N GLU A 55 -3.74 6.34 8.44
CA GLU A 55 -3.93 5.48 9.61
C GLU A 55 -2.61 5.00 10.25
N GLY A 56 -1.49 5.11 9.52
CA GLY A 56 -0.13 4.82 10.01
C GLY A 56 0.66 6.09 10.32
#